data_AF-A0AA90UFR2-F1
#
_entry.id   AF-A0AA90UFR2-F1
#
_cell.length_a   1.000
_cell.length_b   1.000
_cell.length_c   1.000
_cell.angle_alpha   90.00
_cell.angle_beta   90.00
_cell.angle_gamma   90.00
#
_symmetry.space_group_name_H-M   'P 1'
#
loop_
_entity.id
_entity.type
_entity.pdbx_description
1 polymer ?
#
loop_
_entity_poly.entity_id
_entity_poly.type
_entity_poly.pdbx_seq_one_letter_code
_entity_poly.pdbx_strand_id
1 'polypeptide(L)'
;MKRYNSTLIKMTRRLGMAIAALLMLSTMASCSDQDSQAPATGDEAYLNLSFSTASNTTSRASRAGDIGKDDETQANPTAESDIHSIKVWVFKSETGPNANPIAYKEDTPTAADGSTVNSTYTLNLRFLRKINGEELKKIDLYILANSESTNMAEKLNGKDLRSITRADLQKVTFDDPFGITTGGKAQTTKVPEGKGLPISRAITNIEIAKHVADTEIEAKDKGISIPLVRAVSKLHFYFARTADADALTENVKVTRIEIDGNTFPTESYVFPDEEDYATAKTNKDATYKKYENPDYVDTPLKLAGVENAGIKAVTNPLTYKRGETETAQDYMDRMNNEIGGHNLSYLRETNKPITGKIYYQLADGGSVKSQGFTIPSSGNAIRNRELVVYGYFLQGGALCLDWQVMPWNVVSSEISWSNVNCQMFAWHKSSPSATTGEEEGKFCLVNYPRYETSKHNSLVATSSGAAFYFKVDGPTGLVWKAHLTNPTEFAFNYAKSTESTNCVSTGIARTAPYQIKVEALKPWTEGTSFDQLTAWAKAKGSNPVFTDLYVTVSLDGIHEYEVEINPNDAGGMYKNGRKFAGTNTRIRIFQLQAFKDKGYDDLQKESGHYTNYLK
;
A
#
# COMPACT_ATOMS: atom_id res chain seq x y z
N MET A 1 24.29 35.93 -22.50
CA MET A 1 25.31 34.87 -22.36
C MET A 1 25.70 34.47 -20.91
N LYS A 2 24.97 34.81 -19.83
CA LYS A 2 25.14 34.09 -18.51
C LYS A 2 23.85 33.54 -17.87
N ARG A 3 22.70 34.24 -17.93
CA ARG A 3 21.46 33.77 -17.28
C ARG A 3 20.55 32.88 -18.13
N TYR A 4 20.43 33.14 -19.44
CA TYR A 4 19.70 32.26 -20.37
C TYR A 4 20.31 30.85 -20.46
N ASN A 5 21.64 30.73 -20.34
CA ASN A 5 22.32 29.44 -20.22
C ASN A 5 22.11 28.78 -18.85
N SER A 6 21.99 29.53 -17.74
CA SER A 6 21.86 28.92 -16.40
C SER A 6 20.48 28.29 -16.12
N THR A 7 19.42 28.81 -16.72
CA THR A 7 18.06 28.25 -16.55
C THR A 7 17.85 27.05 -17.47
N LEU A 8 18.40 27.11 -18.69
CA LEU A 8 18.48 25.95 -19.57
C LEU A 8 19.31 24.83 -18.93
N ILE A 9 20.47 25.13 -18.30
CA ILE A 9 21.28 24.18 -17.50
C ILE A 9 20.50 23.58 -16.31
N LYS A 10 19.53 24.29 -15.72
CA LYS A 10 18.64 23.74 -14.66
C LYS A 10 17.51 22.87 -15.22
N MET A 11 17.00 23.18 -16.41
CA MET A 11 16.09 22.31 -17.17
C MET A 11 16.82 21.07 -17.71
N THR A 12 18.10 21.14 -18.10
CA THR A 12 18.90 19.96 -18.50
C THR A 12 19.35 19.13 -17.30
N ARG A 13 19.53 19.72 -16.11
CA ARG A 13 19.81 18.96 -14.86
C ARG A 13 18.59 18.23 -14.29
N ARG A 14 17.37 18.76 -14.43
CA ARG A 14 16.14 18.02 -14.07
C ARG A 14 15.75 16.97 -15.10
N LEU A 15 16.01 17.21 -16.39
CA LEU A 15 15.98 16.16 -17.41
C LEU A 15 17.09 15.11 -17.20
N GLY A 16 18.26 15.52 -16.68
CA GLY A 16 19.36 14.63 -16.30
C GLY A 16 19.05 13.72 -15.10
N MET A 17 18.21 14.16 -14.15
CA MET A 17 17.65 13.27 -13.11
C MET A 17 16.56 12.34 -13.65
N ALA A 18 15.78 12.80 -14.64
CA ALA A 18 14.80 11.96 -15.34
C ALA A 18 15.45 10.94 -16.31
N ILE A 19 16.75 11.01 -16.60
CA ILE A 19 17.48 9.99 -17.37
C ILE A 19 18.38 9.13 -16.47
N ALA A 20 18.90 9.68 -15.36
CA ALA A 20 19.64 8.90 -14.36
C ALA A 20 18.74 7.97 -13.51
N ALA A 21 17.50 8.37 -13.18
CA ALA A 21 16.52 7.46 -12.55
C ALA A 21 15.94 6.42 -13.54
N LEU A 22 16.00 6.71 -14.84
CA LEU A 22 15.61 5.78 -15.91
C LEU A 22 16.71 4.77 -16.29
N LEU A 23 17.93 4.85 -15.73
CA LEU A 23 19.04 3.94 -16.11
C LEU A 23 19.83 3.31 -14.94
N MET A 24 19.66 3.72 -13.68
CA MET A 24 20.48 3.24 -12.55
C MET A 24 19.62 3.26 -11.27
N LEU A 25 18.90 2.21 -10.87
CA LEU A 25 19.48 1.19 -9.98
C LEU A 25 18.55 0.02 -9.64
N SER A 26 17.56 -0.34 -10.47
CA SER A 26 16.99 -1.70 -10.37
C SER A 26 16.42 -2.25 -11.68
N THR A 27 17.19 -2.18 -12.77
CA THR A 27 17.53 -3.44 -13.44
C THR A 27 18.59 -4.16 -12.58
N MET A 28 18.27 -4.43 -11.30
CA MET A 28 19.10 -5.22 -10.41
C MET A 28 18.82 -6.64 -10.84
N ALA A 29 19.87 -7.30 -11.32
CA ALA A 29 19.85 -8.63 -11.88
C ALA A 29 18.69 -9.49 -11.34
N SER A 30 17.87 -10.02 -12.24
CA SER A 30 16.90 -11.08 -11.91
C SER A 30 17.58 -12.36 -11.40
N CYS A 31 18.89 -12.35 -11.20
CA CYS A 31 19.64 -13.47 -10.69
C CYS A 31 19.31 -13.59 -9.21
N SER A 32 18.43 -14.52 -8.88
CA SER A 32 18.70 -15.37 -7.73
C SER A 32 20.12 -15.91 -7.88
N ASP A 33 20.91 -15.87 -6.81
CA ASP A 33 22.18 -16.57 -6.81
C ASP A 33 21.88 -18.07 -6.70
N GLN A 34 21.75 -18.74 -7.85
CA GLN A 34 21.67 -20.19 -7.95
C GLN A 34 23.04 -20.75 -8.32
N ASP A 35 23.27 -22.01 -7.97
CA ASP A 35 24.55 -22.66 -8.29
C ASP A 35 24.79 -22.75 -9.80
N SER A 36 26.06 -22.62 -10.18
CA SER A 36 26.60 -22.54 -11.54
C SER A 36 26.48 -23.84 -12.38
N GLN A 37 25.30 -24.43 -12.47
CA GLN A 37 24.97 -25.38 -13.52
C GLN A 37 24.37 -24.58 -14.68
N ALA A 38 24.98 -24.62 -15.86
CA ALA A 38 24.38 -24.03 -17.06
C ALA A 38 23.00 -24.68 -17.27
N PRO A 39 21.89 -23.96 -17.01
CA PRO A 39 20.58 -24.57 -17.11
C PRO A 39 20.31 -24.87 -18.58
N ALA A 40 19.63 -25.99 -18.86
CA ALA A 40 19.08 -26.18 -20.20
C ALA A 40 18.05 -25.07 -20.46
N THR A 41 18.03 -24.54 -21.67
CA THR A 41 17.08 -23.49 -22.07
C THR A 41 15.65 -23.95 -21.78
N GLY A 42 14.93 -23.24 -20.90
CA GLY A 42 13.54 -23.56 -20.52
C GLY A 42 13.35 -24.28 -19.18
N ASP A 43 14.41 -24.56 -18.41
CA ASP A 43 14.31 -25.16 -17.06
C ASP A 43 14.21 -24.12 -15.92
N GLU A 44 14.18 -22.84 -16.25
CA GLU A 44 14.09 -21.74 -15.29
C GLU A 44 12.66 -21.21 -15.15
N ALA A 45 12.36 -20.67 -13.98
CA ALA A 45 11.09 -20.07 -13.67
C ALA A 45 11.26 -18.81 -12.83
N TYR A 46 10.29 -17.91 -12.93
CA TYR A 46 10.22 -16.67 -12.19
C TYR A 46 9.05 -16.71 -11.21
N LEU A 47 9.29 -16.23 -10.00
CA LEU A 47 8.30 -15.93 -8.98
C LEU A 47 8.26 -14.43 -8.75
N ASN A 48 7.05 -13.89 -8.63
CA ASN A 48 6.84 -12.55 -8.13
C ASN A 48 6.33 -12.66 -6.69
N LEU A 49 7.09 -12.16 -5.73
CA LEU A 49 6.78 -12.19 -4.31
C LEU A 49 6.41 -10.79 -3.85
N SER A 50 5.21 -10.62 -3.33
CA SER A 50 4.74 -9.36 -2.75
C SER A 50 4.65 -9.51 -1.24
N PHE A 51 5.41 -8.71 -0.53
CA PHE A 51 5.47 -8.70 0.93
C PHE A 51 4.74 -7.48 1.45
N SER A 52 3.96 -7.67 2.50
CA SER A 52 3.18 -6.60 3.11
C SER A 52 3.36 -6.62 4.62
N THR A 53 3.72 -5.49 5.21
CA THR A 53 3.61 -5.28 6.66
C THR A 53 2.16 -4.99 7.09
N ALA A 54 1.26 -4.76 6.12
CA ALA A 54 -0.18 -4.62 6.28
C ALA A 54 -0.93 -5.97 6.19
N SER A 55 -2.03 -6.08 6.92
CA SER A 55 -2.95 -7.22 6.81
C SER A 55 -3.71 -7.11 5.48
N ASN A 56 -3.64 -8.13 4.64
CA ASN A 56 -4.35 -8.22 3.37
C ASN A 56 -5.79 -8.74 3.57
N THR A 57 -6.58 -8.11 4.44
CA THR A 57 -8.01 -8.46 4.62
C THR A 57 -8.87 -8.15 3.38
N THR A 58 -8.34 -7.44 2.38
CA THR A 58 -9.13 -6.93 1.24
C THR A 58 -8.91 -7.63 -0.09
N SER A 59 -8.08 -8.68 -0.21
CA SER A 59 -7.82 -9.33 -1.51
C SER A 59 -8.14 -10.83 -1.54
N ARG A 60 -9.37 -11.19 -1.15
CA ARG A 60 -10.11 -12.37 -1.68
C ARG A 60 -11.58 -12.31 -1.25
N ALA A 61 -12.39 -11.59 -2.03
CA ALA A 61 -13.85 -11.73 -2.07
C ALA A 61 -14.62 -11.68 -0.72
N SER A 62 -14.26 -10.79 0.20
CA SER A 62 -15.14 -10.44 1.32
C SER A 62 -16.13 -9.36 0.88
N ARG A 63 -17.42 -9.68 1.01
CA ARG A 63 -18.55 -8.77 0.74
C ARG A 63 -18.43 -7.52 1.62
N ALA A 64 -19.07 -6.44 1.19
CA ALA A 64 -19.12 -5.10 1.80
C ALA A 64 -19.71 -5.01 3.24
N GLY A 65 -19.65 -6.08 4.04
CA GLY A 65 -20.19 -6.17 5.41
C GLY A 65 -19.15 -6.22 6.53
N ASP A 66 -17.85 -6.18 6.23
CA ASP A 66 -16.77 -6.23 7.25
C ASP A 66 -15.92 -4.94 7.33
N ILE A 67 -16.37 -3.87 6.67
CA ILE A 67 -15.71 -2.56 6.74
C ILE A 67 -16.05 -1.93 8.10
N GLY A 68 -15.10 -1.95 9.05
CA GLY A 68 -15.22 -1.31 10.38
C GLY A 68 -15.04 -2.21 11.62
N LYS A 69 -14.52 -3.45 11.48
CA LYS A 69 -14.36 -4.42 12.59
C LYS A 69 -12.91 -4.70 13.04
N ASP A 70 -11.94 -4.00 12.47
CA ASP A 70 -10.54 -4.39 12.62
C ASP A 70 -9.97 -3.75 13.90
N ASP A 71 -10.05 -4.52 14.99
CA ASP A 71 -9.42 -4.28 16.29
C ASP A 71 -7.88 -4.20 16.17
N GLU A 72 -7.35 -3.29 15.35
CA GLU A 72 -5.94 -3.19 14.94
C GLU A 72 -5.41 -1.75 15.07
N THR A 73 -4.10 -1.59 15.28
CA THR A 73 -3.41 -0.29 15.36
C THR A 73 -2.32 -0.16 14.30
N GLN A 74 -2.25 1.01 13.68
CA GLN A 74 -1.26 1.39 12.70
C GLN A 74 0.10 1.66 13.35
N ALA A 75 1.17 1.41 12.59
CA ALA A 75 2.51 1.91 12.89
C ALA A 75 2.52 3.42 13.14
N ASN A 76 2.97 3.81 14.34
CA ASN A 76 3.16 5.19 14.75
C ASN A 76 4.36 5.27 15.73
N PRO A 77 5.53 5.73 15.26
CA PRO A 77 5.78 6.37 13.97
C PRO A 77 5.73 5.41 12.77
N THR A 78 5.54 5.94 11.56
CA THR A 78 5.54 5.16 10.31
C THR A 78 6.79 4.33 10.11
N ALA A 79 7.93 4.80 10.66
CA ALA A 79 9.22 4.09 10.66
C ALA A 79 9.16 2.68 11.25
N GLU A 80 8.15 2.37 12.06
CA GLU A 80 7.95 1.01 12.58
C GLU A 80 7.63 -0.02 11.50
N SER A 81 7.24 0.43 10.30
CA SER A 81 6.95 -0.41 9.13
C SER A 81 8.02 -0.36 8.06
N ASP A 82 9.04 0.48 8.21
CA ASP A 82 10.09 0.66 7.22
C ASP A 82 10.82 -0.66 6.95
N ILE A 83 11.04 -0.97 5.68
CA ILE A 83 11.80 -2.10 5.18
C ILE A 83 13.07 -1.54 4.53
N HIS A 84 14.18 -1.61 5.26
CA HIS A 84 15.50 -1.17 4.81
C HIS A 84 16.24 -2.26 4.06
N SER A 85 16.04 -3.51 4.45
CA SER A 85 16.65 -4.69 3.84
C SER A 85 15.64 -5.83 3.82
N ILE A 86 15.78 -6.75 2.88
CA ILE A 86 14.99 -7.98 2.85
C ILE A 86 15.81 -9.14 2.29
N LYS A 87 15.72 -10.29 2.97
CA LYS A 87 16.36 -11.56 2.63
C LYS A 87 15.27 -12.62 2.48
N VAL A 88 15.37 -13.39 1.41
CA VAL A 88 14.40 -14.43 1.07
C VAL A 88 15.15 -15.73 0.77
N TRP A 89 14.71 -16.81 1.40
CA TRP A 89 15.19 -18.16 1.13
C TRP A 89 14.05 -19.04 0.65
N VAL A 90 14.28 -19.75 -0.45
CA VAL A 90 13.34 -20.70 -1.05
C VAL A 90 13.85 -22.10 -0.79
N PHE A 91 13.01 -22.96 -0.23
CA PHE A 91 13.28 -24.39 -0.03
C PHE A 91 12.30 -25.21 -0.86
N LYS A 92 12.74 -26.37 -1.36
CA LYS A 92 11.80 -27.42 -1.80
C LYS A 92 11.01 -27.87 -0.57
N SER A 93 9.68 -27.93 -0.67
CA SER A 93 8.85 -28.41 0.45
C SER A 93 9.19 -29.86 0.80
N GLU A 94 8.87 -30.26 2.04
CA GLU A 94 9.11 -31.62 2.57
C GLU A 94 10.59 -32.02 2.65
N THR A 95 11.52 -31.06 2.53
CA THR A 95 12.94 -31.28 2.75
C THR A 95 13.30 -31.26 4.24
N GLY A 96 14.34 -32.02 4.61
CA GLY A 96 14.79 -32.15 6.00
C GLY A 96 15.48 -30.89 6.56
N PRO A 97 15.76 -30.87 7.87
CA PRO A 97 16.37 -29.74 8.58
C PRO A 97 17.72 -29.28 7.99
N ASN A 98 18.49 -30.19 7.41
CA ASN A 98 19.82 -29.89 6.85
C ASN A 98 19.78 -29.41 5.39
N ALA A 99 18.59 -29.22 4.81
CA ALA A 99 18.47 -28.73 3.44
C ALA A 99 18.98 -27.30 3.32
N ASN A 100 19.70 -27.03 2.23
CA ASN A 100 20.06 -25.68 1.80
C ASN A 100 18.95 -25.07 0.92
N PRO A 101 18.86 -23.73 0.82
CA PRO A 101 17.93 -23.08 -0.08
C PRO A 101 18.24 -23.45 -1.54
N ILE A 102 17.17 -23.63 -2.33
CA ILE A 102 17.24 -23.89 -3.78
C ILE A 102 17.33 -22.58 -4.59
N ALA A 103 16.97 -21.47 -3.96
CA ALA A 103 17.16 -20.10 -4.43
C ALA A 103 17.12 -19.16 -3.24
N TYR A 104 17.81 -18.04 -3.34
CA TYR A 104 17.79 -16.99 -2.33
C TYR A 104 18.00 -15.62 -2.98
N LYS A 105 17.63 -14.56 -2.27
CA LYS A 105 17.83 -13.19 -2.69
C LYS A 105 17.93 -12.26 -1.48
N GLU A 106 18.83 -11.28 -1.58
CA GLU A 106 18.89 -10.12 -0.71
C GLU A 106 18.61 -8.87 -1.53
N ASP A 107 17.85 -7.92 -0.97
CA ASP A 107 17.52 -6.67 -1.62
C ASP A 107 17.44 -5.52 -0.60
N THR A 108 17.56 -4.29 -1.08
CA THR A 108 17.47 -3.03 -0.31
C THR A 108 16.33 -2.19 -0.90
N PRO A 109 15.08 -2.39 -0.44
CA PRO A 109 13.91 -1.76 -1.04
C PRO A 109 13.98 -0.23 -1.01
N THR A 110 13.55 0.40 -2.10
CA THR A 110 13.38 1.86 -2.16
C THR A 110 12.05 2.18 -2.81
N ALA A 111 11.29 3.11 -2.24
CA ALA A 111 10.03 3.58 -2.79
C ALA A 111 10.29 4.44 -4.04
N ALA A 112 9.25 4.64 -4.86
CA ALA A 112 9.36 5.36 -6.13
C ALA A 112 9.83 6.82 -5.97
N ASP A 113 9.57 7.43 -4.82
CA ASP A 113 9.99 8.78 -4.45
C ASP A 113 11.38 8.85 -3.81
N GLY A 114 12.07 7.71 -3.69
CA GLY A 114 13.37 7.58 -3.03
C GLY A 114 13.30 7.41 -1.51
N SER A 115 12.10 7.33 -0.92
CA SER A 115 11.92 7.07 0.51
C SER A 115 12.05 5.57 0.86
N THR A 116 12.09 5.26 2.14
CA THR A 116 12.06 3.87 2.62
C THR A 116 10.69 3.25 2.37
N VAL A 117 10.65 2.02 1.88
CA VAL A 117 9.37 1.30 1.70
C VAL A 117 8.78 0.97 3.07
N ASN A 118 7.52 1.31 3.32
CA ASN A 118 6.89 1.13 4.63
C ASN A 118 5.51 0.45 4.58
N SER A 119 5.18 -0.17 3.44
CA SER A 119 3.89 -0.84 3.21
C SER A 119 4.09 -2.13 2.42
N THR A 120 3.93 -2.08 1.10
CA THR A 120 4.07 -3.23 0.20
C THR A 120 5.38 -3.13 -0.57
N TYR A 121 6.14 -4.23 -0.59
CA TYR A 121 7.32 -4.38 -1.42
C TYR A 121 7.19 -5.61 -2.31
N THR A 122 7.53 -5.48 -3.59
CA THR A 122 7.47 -6.58 -4.55
C THR A 122 8.88 -6.93 -5.03
N LEU A 123 9.21 -8.21 -4.93
CA LEU A 123 10.49 -8.81 -5.27
C LEU A 123 10.29 -9.86 -6.36
N ASN A 124 11.04 -9.74 -7.45
CA ASN A 124 11.13 -10.82 -8.43
C ASN A 124 12.30 -11.76 -8.06
N LEU A 125 12.04 -13.06 -8.11
CA LEU A 125 12.99 -14.12 -7.77
C LEU A 125 12.96 -15.20 -8.85
N ARG A 126 14.13 -15.50 -9.42
CA ARG A 126 14.32 -16.60 -10.37
C ARG A 126 14.67 -17.89 -9.62
N PHE A 127 14.32 -19.04 -10.17
CA PHE A 127 14.73 -20.33 -9.63
C PHE A 127 14.63 -21.44 -10.71
N LEU A 128 15.08 -22.66 -10.39
CA LEU A 128 15.02 -23.81 -11.28
C LEU A 128 13.67 -24.54 -11.12
N ARG A 129 12.93 -24.70 -12.24
CA ARG A 129 11.66 -25.45 -12.29
C ARG A 129 11.87 -26.95 -12.07
N LYS A 130 13.08 -27.46 -12.34
CA LYS A 130 13.45 -28.85 -12.07
C LYS A 130 14.63 -28.97 -11.14
N ILE A 131 14.54 -29.89 -10.20
CA ILE A 131 15.63 -30.27 -9.30
C ILE A 131 15.90 -31.75 -9.51
N ASN A 132 17.12 -32.11 -9.88
CA ASN A 132 17.52 -33.49 -10.20
C ASN A 132 16.61 -34.15 -11.27
N GLY A 133 16.15 -33.37 -12.25
CA GLY A 133 15.26 -33.84 -13.32
C GLY A 133 13.77 -33.95 -12.96
N GLU A 134 13.41 -33.71 -11.70
CA GLU A 134 12.02 -33.70 -11.25
C GLU A 134 11.44 -32.29 -11.21
N GLU A 135 10.21 -32.12 -11.68
CA GLU A 135 9.48 -30.85 -11.61
C GLU A 135 9.18 -30.46 -10.16
N LEU A 136 9.51 -29.22 -9.81
CA LEU A 136 9.23 -28.65 -8.50
C LEU A 136 7.73 -28.36 -8.38
N LYS A 137 7.09 -28.93 -7.35
CA LYS A 137 5.64 -28.79 -7.15
C LYS A 137 5.28 -27.77 -6.07
N LYS A 138 6.03 -27.79 -4.97
CA LYS A 138 5.80 -26.95 -3.80
C LYS A 138 7.10 -26.37 -3.27
N ILE A 139 7.02 -25.15 -2.77
CA ILE A 139 8.11 -24.46 -2.10
C ILE A 139 7.69 -23.97 -0.71
N ASP A 140 8.69 -23.78 0.13
CA ASP A 140 8.57 -23.10 1.40
C ASP A 140 9.47 -21.85 1.35
N LEU A 141 8.99 -20.75 1.95
CA LEU A 141 9.65 -19.45 1.94
C LEU A 141 9.97 -19.00 3.36
N TYR A 142 11.20 -18.54 3.56
CA TYR A 142 11.61 -17.81 4.75
C TYR A 142 11.94 -16.38 4.32
N ILE A 143 11.26 -15.40 4.92
CA ILE A 143 11.37 -13.99 4.60
C ILE A 143 11.80 -13.24 5.86
N LEU A 144 12.81 -12.41 5.73
CA LEU A 144 13.37 -11.63 6.81
C LEU A 144 13.72 -10.23 6.32
N ALA A 145 13.08 -9.23 6.90
CA ALA A 145 13.40 -7.84 6.70
C ALA A 145 14.12 -7.28 7.93
N ASN A 146 15.00 -6.30 7.69
CA ASN A 146 15.67 -5.52 8.72
C ASN A 146 16.50 -6.34 9.70
N SER A 147 17.16 -7.40 9.22
CA SER A 147 17.99 -8.27 10.07
C SER A 147 19.10 -7.51 10.82
N GLU A 148 19.57 -6.40 10.25
CA GLU A 148 20.61 -5.48 10.73
C GLU A 148 20.18 -4.71 11.99
N SER A 149 18.89 -4.73 12.31
CA SER A 149 18.33 -4.23 13.57
C SER A 149 18.60 -5.16 14.75
N THR A 150 19.15 -6.36 14.52
CA THR A 150 19.43 -7.38 15.54
C THR A 150 20.87 -7.88 15.44
N ASN A 151 21.30 -8.68 16.41
CA ASN A 151 22.57 -9.40 16.38
C ASN A 151 22.50 -10.80 15.74
N MET A 152 21.45 -11.10 14.97
CA MET A 152 21.27 -12.46 14.43
C MET A 152 22.39 -12.92 13.50
N ALA A 153 23.04 -11.98 12.79
CA ALA A 153 24.15 -12.30 11.88
C ALA A 153 25.34 -12.93 12.64
N GLU A 154 25.58 -12.48 13.87
CA GLU A 154 26.60 -13.06 14.76
C GLU A 154 26.21 -14.49 15.16
N LYS A 155 24.93 -14.71 15.45
CA LYS A 155 24.38 -16.02 15.83
C LYS A 155 24.34 -17.04 14.69
N LEU A 156 24.37 -16.58 13.43
CA LEU A 156 24.50 -17.44 12.25
C LEU A 156 25.93 -17.90 11.97
N ASN A 157 26.92 -17.52 12.80
CA ASN A 157 28.30 -18.02 12.75
C ASN A 157 28.98 -17.90 11.37
N GLY A 158 28.74 -16.78 10.67
CA GLY A 158 29.35 -16.51 9.36
C GLY A 158 28.77 -17.29 8.18
N LYS A 159 27.62 -17.98 8.37
CA LYS A 159 26.87 -18.55 7.25
C LYS A 159 26.32 -17.45 6.36
N ASP A 160 26.56 -17.57 5.07
CA ASP A 160 25.96 -16.73 4.04
C ASP A 160 24.56 -17.23 3.64
N LEU A 161 23.89 -16.51 2.73
CA LEU A 161 22.54 -16.88 2.28
C LEU A 161 22.48 -18.27 1.63
N ARG A 162 23.61 -18.82 1.17
CA ARG A 162 23.71 -20.10 0.46
C ARG A 162 23.93 -21.28 1.39
N SER A 163 24.87 -21.13 2.31
CA SER A 163 25.32 -22.17 3.25
C SER A 163 24.37 -22.37 4.42
N ILE A 164 23.43 -21.43 4.63
CA ILE A 164 22.39 -21.55 5.64
C ILE A 164 21.50 -22.77 5.36
N THR A 165 21.08 -23.44 6.43
CA THR A 165 20.16 -24.57 6.37
C THR A 165 18.77 -24.17 6.87
N ARG A 166 17.77 -24.97 6.54
CA ARG A 166 16.42 -24.85 7.10
C ARG A 166 16.45 -24.81 8.63
N ALA A 167 17.23 -25.68 9.27
CA ALA A 167 17.35 -25.73 10.71
C ALA A 167 18.00 -24.47 11.31
N ASP A 168 18.95 -23.85 10.61
CA ASP A 168 19.53 -22.58 11.06
C ASP A 168 18.46 -21.50 11.13
N LEU A 169 17.63 -21.35 10.09
CA LEU A 169 16.54 -20.37 10.07
C LEU A 169 15.43 -20.69 11.08
N GLN A 170 15.13 -21.96 11.32
CA GLN A 170 14.16 -22.39 12.34
C GLN A 170 14.64 -22.12 13.78
N LYS A 171 15.96 -22.09 14.02
CA LYS A 171 16.54 -21.99 15.36
C LYS A 171 17.21 -20.65 15.65
N VAL A 172 17.42 -19.80 14.64
CA VAL A 172 18.11 -18.53 14.85
C VAL A 172 17.31 -17.61 15.76
N THR A 173 17.98 -17.11 16.77
CA THR A 173 17.45 -16.16 17.76
C THR A 173 18.13 -14.80 17.63
N PHE A 174 17.68 -13.83 18.43
CA PHE A 174 18.38 -12.59 18.72
C PHE A 174 18.22 -12.27 20.22
N ASP A 175 19.24 -11.67 20.82
CA ASP A 175 19.21 -11.22 22.22
C ASP A 175 19.51 -9.72 22.41
N ASP A 176 19.82 -9.01 21.32
CA ASP A 176 20.07 -7.57 21.30
C ASP A 176 19.46 -6.94 20.02
N PRO A 177 18.99 -5.68 20.05
CA PRO A 177 18.84 -4.75 21.18
C PRO A 177 17.40 -4.67 21.73
N PHE A 178 16.59 -5.73 21.66
CA PHE A 178 15.16 -5.65 22.03
C PHE A 178 14.80 -6.30 23.37
N GLY A 179 15.78 -6.45 24.28
CA GLY A 179 15.60 -6.98 25.62
C GLY A 179 15.76 -5.93 26.73
N ILE A 180 16.28 -6.39 27.87
CA ILE A 180 16.50 -5.58 29.07
C ILE A 180 18.00 -5.59 29.40
N THR A 181 18.57 -4.41 29.62
CA THR A 181 19.95 -4.24 30.08
C THR A 181 20.14 -4.76 31.51
N THR A 182 21.38 -5.05 31.92
CA THR A 182 21.69 -5.46 33.32
C THR A 182 21.21 -4.44 34.37
N GLY A 183 21.10 -3.16 34.01
CA GLY A 183 20.57 -2.11 34.89
C GLY A 183 19.04 -2.06 34.98
N GLY A 184 18.33 -2.94 34.25
CA GLY A 184 16.88 -2.99 34.20
C GLY A 184 16.26 -1.97 33.24
N LYS A 185 16.98 -1.41 32.28
CA LYS A 185 16.38 -0.52 31.25
C LYS A 185 16.07 -1.29 29.97
N ALA A 186 15.01 -0.90 29.27
CA ALA A 186 14.76 -1.39 27.91
C ALA A 186 15.95 -1.03 27.01
N GLN A 187 16.43 -1.99 26.21
CA GLN A 187 17.52 -1.75 25.26
C GLN A 187 17.05 -0.89 24.08
N THR A 188 15.78 -0.99 23.67
CA THR A 188 15.21 -0.21 22.56
C THR A 188 13.92 0.51 22.95
N THR A 189 13.94 1.84 22.82
CA THR A 189 12.78 2.73 23.09
C THR A 189 12.39 3.60 21.90
N LYS A 190 13.09 3.44 20.77
CA LYS A 190 12.84 4.10 19.48
C LYS A 190 13.17 3.12 18.37
N VAL A 191 12.54 3.24 17.21
CA VAL A 191 12.91 2.44 16.04
C VAL A 191 14.41 2.65 15.74
N PRO A 192 15.21 1.57 15.57
CA PRO A 192 16.60 1.67 15.16
C PRO A 192 16.76 2.48 13.86
N GLU A 193 17.46 3.60 13.95
CA GLU A 193 17.62 4.54 12.84
C GLU A 193 18.33 3.89 11.65
N GLY A 194 17.73 4.00 10.46
CA GLY A 194 18.26 3.43 9.22
C GLY A 194 18.25 1.90 9.16
N LYS A 195 17.64 1.23 10.14
CA LYS A 195 17.61 -0.23 10.25
C LYS A 195 16.21 -0.79 10.41
N GLY A 196 15.26 -0.02 10.95
CA GLY A 196 13.88 -0.46 11.15
C GLY A 196 13.73 -1.50 12.26
N LEU A 197 12.56 -2.14 12.33
CA LEU A 197 12.26 -3.23 13.26
C LEU A 197 12.43 -4.60 12.57
N PRO A 198 12.87 -5.65 13.28
CA PRO A 198 12.99 -6.98 12.69
C PRO A 198 11.62 -7.52 12.34
N ILE A 199 11.45 -7.89 11.07
CA ILE A 199 10.19 -8.35 10.50
C ILE A 199 10.45 -9.67 9.77
N SER A 200 9.64 -10.69 10.01
CA SER A 200 9.88 -12.01 9.44
C SER A 200 8.60 -12.80 9.14
N ARG A 201 8.72 -13.83 8.31
CA ARG A 201 7.67 -14.83 8.07
C ARG A 201 8.28 -16.13 7.56
N ALA A 202 7.69 -17.26 7.97
CA ALA A 202 7.99 -18.58 7.42
C ALA A 202 6.69 -19.19 6.88
N ILE A 203 6.64 -19.47 5.58
CA ILE A 203 5.46 -19.97 4.87
C ILE A 203 5.81 -21.30 4.20
N THR A 204 4.92 -22.28 4.27
CA THR A 204 5.12 -23.61 3.72
C THR A 204 4.03 -23.99 2.72
N ASN A 205 4.29 -25.04 1.93
CA ASN A 205 3.34 -25.70 1.03
C ASN A 205 2.78 -24.80 -0.08
N ILE A 206 3.57 -23.86 -0.61
CA ILE A 206 3.15 -22.99 -1.70
C ILE A 206 3.17 -23.78 -3.02
N GLU A 207 2.01 -24.05 -3.60
CA GLU A 207 1.89 -24.71 -4.90
C GLU A 207 2.31 -23.79 -6.05
N ILE A 208 3.43 -24.09 -6.71
CA ILE A 208 4.05 -23.14 -7.62
C ILE A 208 3.42 -23.12 -9.02
N ALA A 209 2.65 -24.13 -9.41
CA ALA A 209 2.08 -24.27 -10.76
C ALA A 209 1.27 -23.05 -11.22
N LYS A 210 0.65 -22.32 -10.28
CA LYS A 210 -0.15 -21.11 -10.56
C LYS A 210 0.63 -19.81 -10.38
N HIS A 211 1.85 -19.89 -9.85
CA HIS A 211 2.65 -18.74 -9.43
C HIS A 211 3.90 -18.52 -10.30
N VAL A 212 4.28 -19.52 -11.08
CA VAL A 212 5.49 -19.49 -11.92
C VAL A 212 5.21 -19.05 -13.33
N ALA A 213 6.20 -18.40 -13.94
CA ALA A 213 6.21 -18.11 -15.36
C ALA A 213 7.62 -18.20 -15.96
N ASP A 214 7.70 -18.16 -17.29
CA ASP A 214 8.95 -18.22 -18.05
C ASP A 214 9.61 -16.84 -18.17
N THR A 215 8.87 -15.77 -17.86
CA THR A 215 9.35 -14.39 -17.85
C THR A 215 8.94 -13.65 -16.58
N GLU A 216 9.70 -12.62 -16.21
CA GLU A 216 9.38 -11.75 -15.07
C GLU A 216 8.02 -11.06 -15.20
N ILE A 217 7.66 -10.66 -16.43
CA ILE A 217 6.41 -9.94 -16.73
C ILE A 217 5.22 -10.85 -16.46
N GLU A 218 5.25 -12.09 -16.95
CA GLU A 218 4.18 -13.06 -16.72
C GLU A 218 4.11 -13.53 -15.26
N ALA A 219 5.24 -13.59 -14.55
CA ALA A 219 5.27 -13.94 -13.14
C ALA A 219 4.59 -12.87 -12.28
N LYS A 220 4.65 -11.60 -12.70
CA LYS A 220 4.02 -10.46 -12.02
C LYS A 220 2.50 -10.62 -11.90
N ASP A 221 1.85 -11.13 -12.94
CA ASP A 221 0.40 -11.36 -12.95
C ASP A 221 -0.02 -12.60 -12.12
N LYS A 222 0.96 -13.34 -11.59
CA LYS A 222 0.79 -14.59 -10.84
C LYS A 222 1.36 -14.50 -9.41
N GLY A 223 1.54 -13.28 -8.89
CA GLY A 223 2.27 -13.04 -7.64
C GLY A 223 1.79 -13.84 -6.43
N ILE A 224 2.73 -14.10 -5.52
CA ILE A 224 2.48 -14.68 -4.19
C ILE A 224 2.48 -13.52 -3.20
N SER A 225 1.38 -13.35 -2.45
CA SER A 225 1.28 -12.30 -1.42
C SER A 225 1.53 -12.89 -0.04
N ILE A 226 2.42 -12.27 0.74
CA ILE A 226 2.84 -12.76 2.05
C ILE A 226 2.74 -11.63 3.08
N PRO A 227 1.88 -11.80 4.11
CA PRO A 227 1.84 -10.87 5.24
C PRO A 227 3.03 -11.12 6.17
N LEU A 228 3.77 -10.06 6.47
CA LEU A 228 4.93 -10.08 7.36
C LEU A 228 4.53 -9.68 8.78
N VAL A 229 5.30 -10.16 9.77
CA VAL A 229 5.08 -9.84 11.19
C VAL A 229 6.36 -9.36 11.84
N ARG A 230 6.24 -8.35 12.72
CA ARG A 230 7.36 -7.93 13.57
C ARG A 230 7.73 -9.06 14.54
N ALA A 231 9.02 -9.24 14.79
CA ALA A 231 9.51 -10.18 15.79
C ALA A 231 9.46 -9.62 17.23
N VAL A 232 9.00 -8.37 17.39
CA VAL A 232 8.92 -7.64 18.64
C VAL A 232 7.50 -7.12 18.88
N SER A 233 7.24 -6.72 20.12
CA SER A 233 6.02 -6.01 20.52
C SER A 233 6.35 -4.71 21.22
N LYS A 234 5.37 -3.83 21.31
CA LYS A 234 5.54 -2.45 21.77
C LYS A 234 4.72 -2.23 23.04
N LEU A 235 5.36 -1.79 24.12
CA LEU A 235 4.73 -1.56 25.43
C LEU A 235 4.69 -0.07 25.77
N HIS A 236 3.50 0.45 26.03
CA HIS A 236 3.21 1.87 26.23
C HIS A 236 2.58 2.14 27.59
N PHE A 237 2.91 3.31 28.14
CA PHE A 237 2.26 3.84 29.33
C PHE A 237 1.70 5.24 29.07
N TYR A 238 0.46 5.45 29.51
CA TYR A 238 -0.22 6.73 29.51
C TYR A 238 -0.73 7.05 30.91
N PHE A 239 -0.63 8.32 31.31
CA PHE A 239 -1.08 8.81 32.60
C PHE A 239 -1.93 10.07 32.51
N ALA A 240 -3.07 10.04 33.18
CA ALA A 240 -3.95 11.19 33.33
C ALA A 240 -4.38 11.39 34.79
N ARG A 241 -4.88 12.58 35.09
CA ARG A 241 -5.48 12.92 36.39
C ARG A 241 -6.73 13.75 36.18
N THR A 242 -7.69 13.66 37.10
CA THR A 242 -8.83 14.56 37.07
C THR A 242 -8.37 16.01 37.28
N ALA A 243 -8.98 16.94 36.56
CA ALA A 243 -8.78 18.38 36.67
C ALA A 243 -9.68 19.03 37.74
N ASP A 244 -10.51 18.23 38.43
CA ASP A 244 -11.31 18.70 39.57
C ASP A 244 -10.39 19.22 40.69
N ALA A 245 -10.60 20.48 41.07
CA ALA A 245 -9.79 21.16 42.09
C ALA A 245 -9.94 20.51 43.47
N ASP A 246 -11.10 19.92 43.77
CA ASP A 246 -11.39 19.28 45.05
C ASP A 246 -10.92 17.81 45.09
N ALA A 247 -10.35 17.32 43.98
CA ALA A 247 -9.90 15.94 43.86
C ALA A 247 -8.52 15.65 44.46
N LEU A 248 -7.78 16.68 44.89
CA LEU A 248 -6.44 16.56 45.49
C LEU A 248 -5.42 15.83 44.60
N THR A 249 -5.50 16.04 43.27
CA THR A 249 -4.59 15.41 42.29
C THR A 249 -3.46 16.33 41.82
N GLU A 250 -3.42 17.58 42.28
CA GLU A 250 -2.47 18.60 41.81
C GLU A 250 -0.99 18.29 42.12
N ASN A 251 -0.73 17.42 43.11
CA ASN A 251 0.62 17.03 43.53
C ASN A 251 0.93 15.55 43.27
N VAL A 252 0.08 14.83 42.54
CA VAL A 252 0.34 13.41 42.25
C VAL A 252 1.48 13.29 41.26
N LYS A 253 2.34 12.28 41.46
CA LYS A 253 3.35 11.90 40.48
C LYS A 253 3.57 10.40 40.47
N VAL A 254 3.90 9.88 39.29
CA VAL A 254 4.43 8.53 39.16
C VAL A 254 5.93 8.61 39.42
N THR A 255 6.42 7.90 40.41
CA THR A 255 7.84 7.93 40.80
C THR A 255 8.69 6.97 39.98
N ARG A 256 8.12 5.81 39.63
CA ARG A 256 8.75 4.78 38.79
C ARG A 256 7.72 3.74 38.38
N ILE A 257 8.02 3.03 37.30
CA ILE A 257 7.24 1.89 36.82
C ILE A 257 8.17 0.70 36.79
N GLU A 258 7.73 -0.43 37.32
CA GLU A 258 8.47 -1.69 37.23
C GLU A 258 7.61 -2.78 36.61
N ILE A 259 8.15 -3.44 35.60
CA ILE A 259 7.65 -4.72 35.12
C ILE A 259 8.51 -5.79 35.80
N ASP A 260 7.85 -6.82 36.33
CA ASP A 260 8.51 -7.82 37.14
C ASP A 260 9.62 -8.54 36.34
N GLY A 261 10.66 -8.96 37.05
CA GLY A 261 11.66 -9.86 36.49
C GLY A 261 11.03 -11.18 36.04
N ASN A 262 11.76 -11.98 35.28
CA ASN A 262 11.27 -13.23 34.71
C ASN A 262 10.07 -13.10 33.75
N THR A 263 9.85 -11.89 33.21
CA THR A 263 8.77 -11.59 32.25
C THR A 263 9.19 -11.79 30.80
N PHE A 264 10.36 -11.28 30.40
CA PHE A 264 10.84 -11.34 29.01
C PHE A 264 11.95 -12.38 28.87
N PRO A 265 11.97 -13.15 27.77
CA PRO A 265 12.98 -14.18 27.57
C PRO A 265 14.37 -13.56 27.38
N THR A 266 15.44 -14.33 27.60
CA THR A 266 16.83 -13.91 27.36
C THR A 266 17.14 -13.73 25.88
N GLU A 267 16.47 -14.49 25.02
CA GLU A 267 16.54 -14.41 23.56
C GLU A 267 15.17 -14.73 22.93
N SER A 268 14.95 -14.31 21.69
CA SER A 268 13.73 -14.62 20.93
C SER A 268 14.05 -15.14 19.55
N TYR A 269 13.22 -16.05 19.04
CA TYR A 269 13.32 -16.57 17.68
C TYR A 269 13.04 -15.48 16.65
N VAL A 270 13.89 -15.38 15.63
CA VAL A 270 13.72 -14.43 14.54
C VAL A 270 12.43 -14.74 13.78
N PHE A 271 12.23 -16.01 13.40
CA PHE A 271 11.05 -16.45 12.65
C PHE A 271 9.94 -16.94 13.59
N PRO A 272 8.65 -16.68 13.24
CA PRO A 272 7.53 -17.36 13.88
C PRO A 272 7.49 -18.84 13.45
N ASP A 273 6.52 -19.60 13.95
CA ASP A 273 6.30 -20.95 13.42
C ASP A 273 6.00 -20.89 11.91
N GLU A 274 6.45 -21.93 11.21
CA GLU A 274 6.07 -22.19 9.84
C GLU A 274 4.54 -22.32 9.73
N GLU A 275 3.94 -21.59 8.78
CA GLU A 275 2.51 -21.66 8.52
C GLU A 275 2.22 -22.13 7.10
N ASP A 276 1.14 -22.89 6.92
CA ASP A 276 0.70 -23.30 5.59
C ASP A 276 0.16 -22.09 4.80
N TYR A 277 0.57 -21.95 3.55
CA TYR A 277 0.16 -20.84 2.70
C TYR A 277 -1.37 -20.70 2.56
N ALA A 278 -2.13 -21.80 2.61
CA ALA A 278 -3.59 -21.75 2.52
C ALA A 278 -4.23 -21.09 3.76
N THR A 279 -3.55 -21.11 4.91
CA THR A 279 -4.04 -20.55 6.18
C THR A 279 -3.38 -19.24 6.56
N ALA A 280 -2.17 -18.96 6.07
CA ALA A 280 -1.38 -17.76 6.35
C ALA A 280 -1.93 -16.48 5.70
N LYS A 281 -3.18 -16.17 6.02
CA LYS A 281 -3.97 -15.09 5.40
C LYS A 281 -3.83 -13.75 6.12
N THR A 282 -3.24 -13.72 7.31
CA THR A 282 -3.12 -12.49 8.10
C THR A 282 -1.77 -12.40 8.80
N ASN A 283 -1.40 -11.18 9.18
CA ASN A 283 -0.30 -10.91 10.10
C ASN A 283 -0.69 -11.10 11.59
N LYS A 284 -1.92 -11.59 11.88
CA LYS A 284 -2.41 -11.81 13.25
C LYS A 284 -2.01 -13.16 13.83
N ASP A 285 -1.96 -14.19 12.99
CA ASP A 285 -1.95 -15.59 13.42
C ASP A 285 -0.54 -16.18 13.61
N ALA A 286 0.49 -15.46 13.16
CA ALA A 286 1.87 -15.90 13.30
C ALA A 286 2.33 -15.80 14.76
N THR A 287 2.36 -16.96 15.40
CA THR A 287 2.89 -17.17 16.74
C THR A 287 4.02 -18.18 16.67
N TYR A 288 4.96 -18.11 17.61
CA TYR A 288 5.91 -19.19 17.83
C TYR A 288 5.40 -20.04 19.00
N LYS A 289 4.76 -21.17 18.70
CA LYS A 289 4.23 -22.11 19.71
C LYS A 289 5.35 -22.96 20.32
N LYS A 290 6.51 -23.04 19.66
CA LYS A 290 7.67 -23.85 20.08
C LYS A 290 8.56 -23.20 21.16
N TYR A 291 8.03 -22.33 22.00
CA TYR A 291 8.73 -21.96 23.25
C TYR A 291 8.65 -23.13 24.23
N GLU A 292 9.45 -24.18 24.01
CA GLU A 292 9.42 -25.37 24.87
C GLU A 292 9.80 -25.02 26.31
N ASN A 293 10.86 -24.22 26.53
CA ASN A 293 11.20 -23.67 27.84
C ASN A 293 12.28 -22.56 27.71
N PRO A 294 11.94 -21.30 27.35
CA PRO A 294 12.94 -20.24 27.27
C PRO A 294 13.47 -19.86 28.66
N ASP A 295 14.74 -19.46 28.73
CA ASP A 295 15.28 -18.76 29.88
C ASP A 295 14.76 -17.31 29.89
N TYR A 296 14.60 -16.73 31.09
CA TYR A 296 14.10 -15.36 31.26
C TYR A 296 15.11 -14.47 31.95
N VAL A 297 14.99 -13.18 31.67
CA VAL A 297 15.78 -12.16 32.34
C VAL A 297 15.24 -11.97 33.76
N ASP A 298 16.03 -12.33 34.77
CA ASP A 298 15.67 -12.14 36.19
C ASP A 298 15.50 -10.67 36.59
N THR A 299 16.17 -9.77 35.88
CA THR A 299 16.16 -8.33 36.19
C THR A 299 14.82 -7.70 35.78
N PRO A 300 14.15 -6.96 36.67
CA PRO A 300 12.93 -6.22 36.31
C PRO A 300 13.22 -5.08 35.34
N LEU A 301 12.28 -4.80 34.44
CA LEU A 301 12.31 -3.59 33.61
C LEU A 301 11.83 -2.40 34.43
N LYS A 302 12.67 -1.38 34.54
CA LYS A 302 12.48 -0.13 35.27
C LYS A 302 12.32 1.00 34.25
N LEU A 303 11.16 1.65 34.28
CA LEU A 303 10.87 2.81 33.46
C LEU A 303 10.78 4.06 34.33
N ALA A 304 11.01 5.22 33.71
CA ALA A 304 11.02 6.48 34.40
C ALA A 304 9.63 6.84 34.95
N GLY A 305 9.62 7.54 36.07
CA GLY A 305 8.42 8.20 36.59
C GLY A 305 7.93 9.33 35.68
N VAL A 306 6.77 9.87 36.04
CA VAL A 306 6.13 11.01 35.39
C VAL A 306 5.77 12.02 36.46
N GLU A 307 6.42 13.19 36.40
CA GLU A 307 6.10 14.33 37.27
C GLU A 307 4.67 14.85 37.01
N ASN A 308 4.06 15.52 37.98
CA ASN A 308 2.68 16.01 37.86
C ASN A 308 2.45 16.82 36.56
N ALA A 309 3.40 17.68 36.20
CA ALA A 309 3.34 18.51 35.00
C ALA A 309 3.28 17.69 33.70
N GLY A 310 3.79 16.46 33.71
CA GLY A 310 3.69 15.52 32.59
C GLY A 310 2.43 14.65 32.63
N ILE A 311 1.70 14.59 33.74
CA ILE A 311 0.45 13.85 33.86
C ILE A 311 -0.69 14.74 33.38
N LYS A 312 -1.36 14.34 32.30
CA LYS A 312 -2.41 15.16 31.69
C LYS A 312 -3.58 15.37 32.65
N ALA A 313 -3.93 16.63 32.93
CA ALA A 313 -5.16 16.99 33.62
C ALA A 313 -6.35 16.95 32.64
N VAL A 314 -7.38 16.17 32.96
CA VAL A 314 -8.59 16.01 32.14
C VAL A 314 -9.85 16.08 32.99
N THR A 315 -10.98 16.49 32.43
CA THR A 315 -12.23 16.64 33.18
C THR A 315 -12.67 15.32 33.83
N ASN A 316 -12.69 14.23 33.07
CA ASN A 316 -13.04 12.90 33.57
C ASN A 316 -12.08 11.84 33.00
N PRO A 317 -11.13 11.32 33.80
CA PRO A 317 -10.17 10.33 33.32
C PRO A 317 -10.80 9.00 32.86
N LEU A 318 -12.01 8.68 33.31
CA LEU A 318 -12.71 7.44 32.94
C LEU A 318 -13.12 7.40 31.46
N THR A 319 -13.28 8.57 30.81
CA THR A 319 -13.63 8.64 29.39
C THR A 319 -12.48 8.18 28.49
N TYR A 320 -11.26 8.05 29.04
CA TYR A 320 -10.06 7.57 28.35
C TYR A 320 -9.82 6.07 28.47
N LYS A 321 -10.75 5.35 29.09
CA LYS A 321 -10.83 3.91 28.85
C LYS A 321 -11.31 3.67 27.43
N ARG A 322 -10.90 2.55 26.84
CA ARG A 322 -11.39 2.15 25.53
C ARG A 322 -12.87 1.77 25.63
N GLY A 323 -13.69 2.31 24.74
CA GLY A 323 -15.11 1.96 24.65
C GLY A 323 -15.33 0.61 23.96
N GLU A 324 -16.44 -0.08 24.26
CA GLU A 324 -16.76 -1.40 23.67
C GLU A 324 -16.89 -1.38 22.14
N THR A 325 -17.32 -0.24 21.58
CA THR A 325 -17.48 -0.05 20.13
C THR A 325 -16.38 0.80 19.50
N GLU A 326 -15.38 1.22 20.28
CA GLU A 326 -14.27 2.05 19.80
C GLU A 326 -13.23 1.18 19.11
N THR A 327 -12.81 1.57 17.90
CA THR A 327 -11.73 0.85 17.21
C THR A 327 -10.42 1.00 17.98
N ALA A 328 -9.50 0.04 17.83
CA ALA A 328 -8.20 0.13 18.46
C ALA A 328 -7.40 1.35 17.97
N GLN A 329 -7.53 1.67 16.67
CA GLN A 329 -6.91 2.86 16.08
C GLN A 329 -7.47 4.17 16.66
N ASP A 330 -8.80 4.33 16.73
CA ASP A 330 -9.41 5.55 17.29
C ASP A 330 -9.00 5.74 18.75
N TYR A 331 -8.94 4.64 19.51
CA TYR A 331 -8.44 4.65 20.89
C TYR A 331 -6.99 5.16 20.95
N MET A 332 -6.10 4.62 20.12
CA MET A 332 -4.70 5.03 20.10
C MET A 332 -4.50 6.47 19.65
N ASP A 333 -5.23 6.93 18.64
CA ASP A 333 -5.17 8.32 18.17
C ASP A 333 -5.62 9.28 19.27
N ARG A 334 -6.69 8.94 19.99
CA ARG A 334 -7.16 9.72 21.13
C ARG A 334 -6.16 9.75 22.27
N MET A 335 -5.59 8.61 22.64
CA MET A 335 -4.57 8.54 23.71
C MET A 335 -3.31 9.33 23.35
N ASN A 336 -2.84 9.22 22.12
CA ASN A 336 -1.66 9.94 21.63
C ASN A 336 -1.89 11.46 21.56
N ASN A 337 -3.05 11.90 21.09
CA ASN A 337 -3.33 13.31 20.87
C ASN A 337 -3.77 14.05 22.15
N GLU A 338 -4.56 13.41 23.01
CA GLU A 338 -5.18 14.09 24.15
C GLU A 338 -4.40 13.90 25.46
N ILE A 339 -3.84 12.71 25.69
CA ILE A 339 -3.08 12.38 26.91
C ILE A 339 -1.58 12.62 26.68
N GLY A 340 -1.05 12.11 25.56
CA GLY A 340 0.38 12.10 25.27
C GLY A 340 1.09 10.92 25.94
N GLY A 341 1.92 10.20 25.19
CA GLY A 341 2.63 9.02 25.69
C GLY A 341 3.76 9.36 26.67
N HIS A 342 3.99 8.49 27.66
CA HIS A 342 4.99 8.71 28.70
C HIS A 342 6.21 7.81 28.59
N ASN A 343 5.99 6.50 28.50
CA ASN A 343 7.05 5.51 28.31
C ASN A 343 6.69 4.57 27.16
N LEU A 344 7.68 4.25 26.34
CA LEU A 344 7.56 3.37 25.17
C LEU A 344 8.78 2.44 25.13
N SER A 345 8.57 1.15 24.92
CA SER A 345 9.64 0.18 24.76
C SER A 345 9.27 -0.86 23.72
N TYR A 346 10.24 -1.26 22.89
CA TYR A 346 10.12 -2.40 21.98
C TYR A 346 10.81 -3.59 22.64
N LEU A 347 10.05 -4.65 22.88
CA LEU A 347 10.47 -5.78 23.68
C LEU A 347 10.25 -7.09 22.94
N ARG A 348 11.09 -8.07 23.26
CA ARG A 348 10.92 -9.47 22.86
C ARG A 348 9.54 -10.01 23.23
N GLU A 349 9.03 -10.93 22.40
CA GLU A 349 7.77 -11.62 22.68
C GLU A 349 7.87 -12.49 23.94
N THR A 350 6.75 -12.68 24.64
CA THR A 350 6.70 -13.53 25.83
C THR A 350 5.42 -14.33 25.89
N ASN A 351 5.52 -15.59 26.34
CA ASN A 351 4.38 -16.44 26.65
C ASN A 351 3.94 -16.33 28.13
N LYS A 352 4.61 -15.49 28.94
CA LYS A 352 4.24 -15.22 30.34
C LYS A 352 3.40 -13.94 30.46
N PRO A 353 2.48 -13.87 31.43
CA PRO A 353 1.77 -12.64 31.72
C PRO A 353 2.75 -11.52 32.04
N ILE A 354 2.48 -10.32 31.55
CA ILE A 354 3.28 -9.13 31.89
C ILE A 354 2.69 -8.54 33.16
N THR A 355 3.38 -8.74 34.28
CA THR A 355 3.01 -8.22 35.59
C THR A 355 3.93 -7.08 35.99
N GLY A 356 3.41 -6.13 36.76
CA GLY A 356 4.20 -5.00 37.20
C GLY A 356 3.51 -4.11 38.21
N LYS A 357 4.23 -3.09 38.66
CA LYS A 357 3.77 -2.10 39.64
C LYS A 357 4.08 -0.68 39.17
N ILE A 358 3.11 0.20 39.33
CA ILE A 358 3.27 1.64 39.17
C ILE A 358 3.38 2.25 40.56
N TYR A 359 4.51 2.89 40.85
CA TYR A 359 4.78 3.54 42.13
C TYR A 359 4.51 5.02 42.04
N TYR A 360 3.81 5.59 43.02
CA TYR A 360 3.35 6.97 42.95
C TYR A 360 3.32 7.65 44.32
N GLN A 361 3.34 8.98 44.31
CA GLN A 361 3.17 9.83 45.50
C GLN A 361 1.96 10.74 45.29
N LEU A 362 1.31 11.10 46.40
CA LEU A 362 0.17 12.02 46.39
C LEU A 362 0.55 13.48 46.67
N ALA A 363 1.70 13.67 47.29
CA ALA A 363 2.27 14.96 47.63
C ALA A 363 3.79 14.87 47.57
N ASP A 364 4.44 16.01 47.33
CA ASP A 364 5.89 16.08 47.35
C ASP A 364 6.47 15.70 48.71
N GLY A 365 7.45 14.80 48.71
CA GLY A 365 8.02 14.22 49.93
C GLY A 365 7.09 13.24 50.67
N GLY A 366 5.90 12.96 50.14
CA GLY A 366 4.95 12.00 50.72
C GLY A 366 5.41 10.54 50.62
N SER A 367 4.70 9.63 51.29
CA SER A 367 4.98 8.21 51.19
C SER A 367 4.73 7.67 49.77
N VAL A 368 5.63 6.79 49.31
CA VAL A 368 5.48 6.12 48.01
C VAL A 368 4.46 4.99 48.17
N LYS A 369 3.41 5.03 47.35
CA LYS A 369 2.39 3.99 47.17
C LYS A 369 2.66 3.20 45.91
N SER A 370 1.99 2.07 45.72
CA SER A 370 2.09 1.27 44.49
C SER A 370 0.77 0.62 44.11
N GLN A 371 0.49 0.52 42.81
CA GLN A 371 -0.63 -0.22 42.25
C GLN A 371 -0.12 -1.25 41.23
N GLY A 372 -0.57 -2.51 41.36
CA GLY A 372 -0.18 -3.60 40.48
C GLY A 372 -1.08 -3.75 39.26
N PHE A 373 -0.54 -4.27 38.16
CA PHE A 373 -1.30 -4.66 36.97
C PHE A 373 -0.85 -6.04 36.46
N THR A 374 -1.67 -6.64 35.60
CA THR A 374 -1.38 -7.91 34.94
C THR A 374 -2.00 -7.90 33.56
N ILE A 375 -1.18 -7.95 32.53
CA ILE A 375 -1.61 -8.20 31.15
C ILE A 375 -1.48 -9.71 30.92
N PRO A 376 -2.57 -10.43 30.62
CA PRO A 376 -2.54 -11.88 30.44
C PRO A 376 -1.75 -12.28 29.20
N SER A 377 -1.13 -13.47 29.21
CA SER A 377 -0.36 -13.97 28.06
C SER A 377 -1.13 -14.87 27.11
N SER A 378 -2.23 -15.49 27.54
CA SER A 378 -3.02 -16.43 26.75
C SER A 378 -3.59 -15.75 25.48
N GLY A 379 -2.82 -15.78 24.39
CA GLY A 379 -3.16 -15.20 23.09
C GLY A 379 -2.79 -13.72 22.89
N ASN A 380 -2.25 -13.04 23.91
CA ASN A 380 -2.27 -11.57 23.96
C ASN A 380 -0.87 -10.92 23.97
N ALA A 381 0.10 -11.42 24.76
CA ALA A 381 1.46 -10.82 24.83
C ALA A 381 2.46 -11.38 23.79
N ILE A 382 1.96 -11.72 22.61
CA ILE A 382 2.74 -12.28 21.50
C ILE A 382 3.40 -11.20 20.66
N ARG A 383 4.34 -11.57 19.77
CA ARG A 383 4.97 -10.66 18.79
C ARG A 383 3.94 -9.88 17.96
N ASN A 384 4.35 -8.73 17.41
CA ASN A 384 3.51 -7.86 16.59
C ASN A 384 2.22 -7.41 17.31
N ARG A 385 2.36 -6.95 18.57
CA ARG A 385 1.28 -6.38 19.39
C ARG A 385 1.67 -5.04 19.98
N GLU A 386 0.68 -4.17 20.11
CA GLU A 386 0.75 -2.93 20.88
C GLU A 386 0.05 -3.14 22.22
N LEU A 387 0.83 -3.10 23.28
CA LEU A 387 0.40 -3.29 24.66
C LEU A 387 0.33 -1.93 25.35
N VAL A 388 -0.83 -1.57 25.87
CA VAL A 388 -1.06 -0.27 26.49
C VAL A 388 -1.44 -0.45 27.94
N VAL A 389 -0.82 0.33 28.82
CA VAL A 389 -1.24 0.50 30.22
C VAL A 389 -1.64 1.96 30.42
N TYR A 390 -2.91 2.18 30.76
CA TYR A 390 -3.44 3.49 31.09
C TYR A 390 -3.65 3.60 32.60
N GLY A 391 -2.83 4.44 33.25
CA GLY A 391 -2.98 4.78 34.66
C GLY A 391 -3.69 6.12 34.83
N TYR A 392 -4.67 6.20 35.72
CA TYR A 392 -5.39 7.45 35.95
C TYR A 392 -5.71 7.72 37.41
N PHE A 393 -5.57 8.99 37.81
CA PHE A 393 -5.82 9.46 39.17
C PHE A 393 -7.23 10.05 39.31
N LEU A 394 -8.00 9.49 40.25
CA LEU A 394 -9.32 9.98 40.67
C LEU A 394 -9.23 10.78 41.97
N GLN A 395 -10.39 11.20 42.50
CA GLN A 395 -10.51 11.91 43.77
C GLN A 395 -9.74 11.22 44.92
N GLY A 396 -9.03 12.02 45.72
CA GLY A 396 -8.17 11.55 46.80
C GLY A 396 -6.86 10.93 46.32
N GLY A 397 -6.53 11.06 45.03
CA GLY A 397 -5.31 10.52 44.43
C GLY A 397 -5.33 9.00 44.25
N ALA A 398 -6.51 8.38 44.18
CA ALA A 398 -6.63 6.95 43.90
C ALA A 398 -6.12 6.66 42.47
N LEU A 399 -5.10 5.81 42.33
CA LEU A 399 -4.58 5.36 41.04
C LEU A 399 -5.35 4.12 40.59
N CYS A 400 -6.06 4.25 39.47
CA CYS A 400 -6.71 3.14 38.76
C CYS A 400 -5.90 2.79 37.50
N LEU A 401 -5.93 1.52 37.11
CA LEU A 401 -5.21 1.01 35.94
C LEU A 401 -6.17 0.30 35.00
N ASP A 402 -6.02 0.55 33.71
CA ASP A 402 -6.65 -0.17 32.61
C ASP A 402 -5.55 -0.61 31.63
N TRP A 403 -5.76 -1.68 30.89
CA TRP A 403 -4.79 -2.17 29.91
C TRP A 403 -5.48 -2.71 28.67
N GLN A 404 -4.79 -2.60 27.54
CA GLN A 404 -5.26 -3.05 26.23
C GLN A 404 -4.15 -3.82 25.53
N VAL A 405 -4.53 -4.83 24.74
CA VAL A 405 -3.65 -5.56 23.85
C VAL A 405 -4.24 -5.51 22.47
N MET A 406 -3.54 -4.87 21.54
CA MET A 406 -4.05 -4.63 20.21
C MET A 406 -3.10 -5.23 19.17
N PRO A 407 -3.63 -5.96 18.17
CA PRO A 407 -2.92 -6.27 16.93
C PRO A 407 -2.23 -5.02 16.36
N TRP A 408 -0.91 -5.13 16.15
CA TRP A 408 -0.11 -4.03 15.62
C TRP A 408 0.13 -4.23 14.14
N ASN A 409 -0.85 -3.82 13.35
CA ASN A 409 -0.94 -4.12 11.94
C ASN A 409 -1.00 -2.81 11.15
N VAL A 410 -0.35 -2.78 10.00
CA VAL A 410 -0.49 -1.60 9.15
C VAL A 410 -1.90 -1.57 8.56
N VAL A 411 -2.68 -0.56 8.95
CA VAL A 411 -3.85 -0.07 8.20
C VAL A 411 -3.57 1.34 7.67
N SER A 412 -2.35 1.58 7.20
CA SER A 412 -2.10 2.68 6.26
C SER A 412 -1.84 2.10 4.89
N SER A 413 -2.88 1.58 4.27
CA SER A 413 -3.04 1.93 2.86
C SER A 413 -3.68 3.33 2.84
N GLU A 414 -2.87 4.38 2.77
CA GLU A 414 -3.31 5.61 2.08
C GLU A 414 -3.63 5.32 0.59
N ILE A 415 -3.45 4.09 0.14
CA ILE A 415 -3.92 3.54 -1.12
C ILE A 415 -5.20 2.74 -0.86
N SER A 416 -6.24 3.40 -0.36
CA SER A 416 -7.58 2.94 -0.74
C SER A 416 -7.89 3.55 -2.11
N TRP A 417 -7.94 2.71 -3.14
CA TRP A 417 -8.49 3.11 -4.44
C TRP A 417 -9.94 3.60 -4.32
N SER A 418 -10.63 3.34 -3.21
CA SER A 418 -11.97 3.88 -2.93
C SER A 418 -12.00 5.41 -2.82
N ASN A 419 -10.85 6.07 -2.60
CA ASN A 419 -10.77 7.52 -2.42
C ASN A 419 -10.34 8.25 -3.70
N VAL A 420 -10.01 7.53 -4.78
CA VAL A 420 -9.71 8.15 -6.08
C VAL A 420 -11.04 8.50 -6.74
N ASN A 421 -11.37 9.79 -6.77
CA ASN A 421 -12.58 10.29 -7.41
C ASN A 421 -12.22 10.86 -8.79
N CYS A 422 -12.64 10.15 -9.83
CA CYS A 422 -12.48 10.57 -11.21
C CYS A 422 -13.80 11.12 -11.76
N GLN A 423 -13.72 12.28 -12.39
CA GLN A 423 -14.88 12.92 -13.01
C GLN A 423 -14.56 13.27 -14.46
N MET A 424 -15.44 12.85 -15.35
CA MET A 424 -15.39 13.20 -16.77
C MET A 424 -16.60 14.07 -17.16
N PHE A 425 -16.34 15.10 -17.97
CA PHE A 425 -17.35 15.99 -18.54
C PHE A 425 -17.02 16.30 -20.00
N ALA A 426 -18.03 16.52 -20.85
CA ALA A 426 -17.77 17.01 -22.20
C ALA A 426 -17.22 18.44 -22.11
N TRP A 427 -16.30 18.77 -23.00
CA TRP A 427 -15.64 20.07 -23.00
C TRP A 427 -16.63 21.21 -23.34
N HIS A 428 -16.48 22.38 -22.70
CA HIS A 428 -17.25 23.59 -23.00
C HIS A 428 -16.45 24.85 -22.62
N LYS A 429 -16.81 26.00 -23.21
CA LYS A 429 -16.07 27.27 -23.08
C LYS A 429 -16.18 27.94 -21.69
N SER A 430 -17.29 27.75 -20.97
CA SER A 430 -17.56 28.46 -19.71
C SER A 430 -17.61 27.57 -18.46
N SER A 431 -18.03 26.31 -18.58
CA SER A 431 -18.08 25.36 -17.45
C SER A 431 -18.18 23.91 -17.93
N PRO A 432 -17.51 22.94 -17.28
CA PRO A 432 -17.62 21.52 -17.63
C PRO A 432 -19.05 21.01 -17.42
N SER A 433 -19.65 20.40 -18.45
CA SER A 433 -20.95 19.74 -18.34
C SER A 433 -21.11 18.69 -19.43
N ALA A 434 -21.70 17.56 -19.09
CA ALA A 434 -22.04 16.54 -20.09
C ALA A 434 -23.25 16.93 -20.96
N THR A 435 -24.15 17.79 -20.45
CA THR A 435 -25.40 18.15 -21.17
C THR A 435 -25.23 19.33 -22.12
N THR A 436 -24.29 20.23 -21.82
CA THR A 436 -24.01 21.46 -22.58
C THR A 436 -22.60 21.49 -23.16
N GLY A 437 -21.88 20.37 -23.13
CA GLY A 437 -20.56 20.25 -23.77
C GLY A 437 -20.65 20.27 -25.30
N GLU A 438 -19.49 20.33 -25.94
CA GLU A 438 -19.36 20.23 -27.40
C GLU A 438 -20.00 18.92 -27.91
N GLU A 439 -20.51 18.99 -29.13
CA GLU A 439 -21.37 17.96 -29.69
C GLU A 439 -20.63 16.63 -29.84
N GLU A 440 -19.37 16.66 -30.25
CA GLU A 440 -18.52 15.47 -30.38
C GLU A 440 -18.36 14.71 -29.05
N GLY A 441 -18.02 15.43 -27.97
CA GLY A 441 -17.86 14.85 -26.64
C GLY A 441 -19.18 14.38 -26.04
N LYS A 442 -20.25 15.16 -26.22
CA LYS A 442 -21.61 14.84 -25.74
C LYS A 442 -22.19 13.60 -26.43
N PHE A 443 -22.09 13.52 -27.75
CA PHE A 443 -22.61 12.40 -28.55
C PHE A 443 -21.62 11.23 -28.67
N CYS A 444 -20.41 11.37 -28.10
CA CYS A 444 -19.33 10.40 -28.17
C CYS A 444 -19.01 10.00 -29.62
N LEU A 445 -18.95 11.00 -30.50
CA LEU A 445 -18.88 10.82 -31.94
C LEU A 445 -17.84 11.75 -32.55
N VAL A 446 -17.06 11.25 -33.51
CA VAL A 446 -16.18 12.07 -34.35
C VAL A 446 -16.42 11.81 -35.85
N ASN A 447 -16.12 12.81 -36.67
CA ASN A 447 -16.15 12.72 -38.12
C ASN A 447 -14.78 13.11 -38.69
N TYR A 448 -14.38 12.44 -39.75
CA TYR A 448 -13.29 12.90 -40.62
C TYR A 448 -13.76 12.63 -42.05
N PRO A 449 -13.96 13.65 -42.91
CA PRO A 449 -13.86 15.10 -42.65
C PRO A 449 -14.92 15.63 -41.68
N ARG A 450 -14.61 16.74 -41.00
CA ARG A 450 -15.52 17.40 -40.04
C ARG A 450 -16.40 18.45 -40.68
N TYR A 451 -17.52 18.74 -40.03
CA TYR A 451 -18.33 19.90 -40.36
C TYR A 451 -17.57 21.22 -40.18
N GLU A 452 -17.70 22.10 -41.16
CA GLU A 452 -17.11 23.44 -41.12
C GLU A 452 -17.87 24.35 -40.15
N THR A 453 -19.19 24.21 -40.10
CA THR A 453 -20.10 25.02 -39.30
C THR A 453 -21.18 24.16 -38.66
N SER A 454 -21.85 24.69 -37.64
CA SER A 454 -23.00 24.04 -36.97
C SER A 454 -24.25 23.90 -37.86
N LYS A 455 -24.21 24.37 -39.12
CA LYS A 455 -25.26 24.11 -40.12
C LYS A 455 -25.13 22.73 -40.76
N HIS A 456 -24.01 22.05 -40.56
CA HIS A 456 -23.75 20.70 -41.07
C HIS A 456 -23.86 20.56 -42.60
N ASN A 457 -23.64 21.64 -43.35
CA ASN A 457 -23.87 21.71 -44.80
C ASN A 457 -22.59 21.79 -45.65
N SER A 458 -21.42 21.91 -45.01
CA SER A 458 -20.10 21.88 -45.64
C SER A 458 -19.07 21.19 -44.73
N LEU A 459 -17.99 20.69 -45.34
CA LEU A 459 -16.94 19.92 -44.68
C LEU A 459 -15.56 20.58 -44.83
N VAL A 460 -14.69 20.33 -43.86
CA VAL A 460 -13.26 20.64 -43.92
C VAL A 460 -12.48 19.34 -43.84
N ALA A 461 -11.44 19.19 -44.66
CA ALA A 461 -10.61 17.98 -44.78
C ALA A 461 -9.69 17.72 -43.57
N THR A 462 -10.22 17.81 -42.36
CA THR A 462 -9.58 17.53 -41.08
C THR A 462 -10.55 16.78 -40.17
N SER A 463 -10.04 16.06 -39.17
CA SER A 463 -10.88 15.36 -38.19
C SER A 463 -11.55 16.35 -37.24
N SER A 464 -12.78 16.05 -36.81
CA SER A 464 -13.33 16.58 -35.57
C SER A 464 -12.70 15.84 -34.39
N GLY A 465 -12.92 16.32 -33.18
CA GLY A 465 -12.43 15.63 -32.01
C GLY A 465 -13.36 15.76 -30.83
N ALA A 466 -13.57 14.64 -30.15
CA ALA A 466 -14.31 14.56 -28.91
C ALA A 466 -13.37 14.92 -27.75
N ALA A 467 -13.61 16.07 -27.13
CA ALA A 467 -12.86 16.58 -26.02
C ALA A 467 -13.63 16.49 -24.71
N PHE A 468 -12.89 16.14 -23.67
CA PHE A 468 -13.39 15.89 -22.33
C PHE A 468 -12.55 16.63 -21.31
N TYR A 469 -13.21 17.19 -20.30
CA TYR A 469 -12.56 17.57 -19.06
C TYR A 469 -12.43 16.35 -18.15
N PHE A 470 -11.20 16.06 -17.75
CA PHE A 470 -10.88 15.01 -16.81
C PHE A 470 -10.38 15.61 -15.50
N LYS A 471 -11.08 15.34 -14.41
CA LYS A 471 -10.65 15.69 -13.06
C LYS A 471 -10.37 14.41 -12.28
N VAL A 472 -9.26 14.38 -11.57
CA VAL A 472 -8.92 13.31 -10.64
C VAL A 472 -8.52 13.93 -9.31
N ASP A 473 -9.30 13.63 -8.29
CA ASP A 473 -9.00 13.94 -6.90
C ASP A 473 -8.43 12.65 -6.28
N GLY A 474 -7.19 12.71 -5.77
CA GLY A 474 -6.47 11.56 -5.24
C GLY A 474 -5.21 12.01 -4.48
N PRO A 475 -4.46 11.07 -3.87
CA PRO A 475 -3.25 11.36 -3.10
C PRO A 475 -2.22 12.15 -3.93
N THR A 476 -1.42 12.96 -3.23
CA THR A 476 -0.37 13.77 -3.85
C THR A 476 0.60 12.88 -4.61
N GLY A 477 0.87 13.21 -5.88
CA GLY A 477 1.76 12.43 -6.73
C GLY A 477 1.09 11.32 -7.57
N LEU A 478 -0.22 11.08 -7.40
CA LEU A 478 -0.97 10.14 -8.22
C LEU A 478 -0.88 10.50 -9.71
N VAL A 479 -0.27 9.64 -10.50
CA VAL A 479 -0.16 9.77 -11.96
C VAL A 479 -1.36 9.11 -12.60
N TRP A 480 -1.93 9.74 -13.63
CA TRP A 480 -2.99 9.15 -14.44
C TRP A 480 -2.56 9.08 -15.92
N LYS A 481 -3.11 8.09 -16.64
CA LYS A 481 -2.89 7.90 -18.08
C LYS A 481 -4.21 7.54 -18.76
N ALA A 482 -4.50 8.20 -19.88
CA ALA A 482 -5.61 7.88 -20.76
C ALA A 482 -5.15 6.94 -21.86
N HIS A 483 -6.01 5.99 -22.19
CA HIS A 483 -5.74 4.93 -23.15
C HIS A 483 -6.87 4.82 -24.17
N LEU A 484 -6.54 4.38 -25.38
CA LEU A 484 -7.48 4.10 -26.46
C LEU A 484 -7.36 2.63 -26.84
N THR A 485 -8.48 1.92 -26.93
CA THR A 485 -8.46 0.51 -27.38
C THR A 485 -8.22 0.35 -28.89
N ASN A 486 -8.40 1.41 -29.68
CA ASN A 486 -8.12 1.41 -31.12
C ASN A 486 -7.18 2.58 -31.51
N PRO A 487 -5.90 2.53 -31.12
CA PRO A 487 -4.94 3.61 -31.40
C PRO A 487 -4.49 3.65 -32.87
N THR A 488 -4.86 2.66 -33.69
CA THR A 488 -4.54 2.63 -35.13
C THR A 488 -5.46 3.52 -35.95
N GLU A 489 -6.67 3.77 -35.47
CA GLU A 489 -7.70 4.54 -36.18
C GLU A 489 -8.14 5.78 -35.40
N PHE A 490 -7.77 5.88 -34.12
CA PHE A 490 -7.99 7.04 -33.28
C PHE A 490 -6.68 7.46 -32.60
N ALA A 491 -6.55 8.75 -32.31
CA ALA A 491 -5.41 9.27 -31.58
C ALA A 491 -5.80 10.38 -30.61
N PHE A 492 -4.95 10.59 -29.60
CA PHE A 492 -5.00 11.79 -28.78
C PHE A 492 -4.48 13.00 -29.55
N ASN A 493 -5.22 14.11 -29.50
CA ASN A 493 -4.77 15.38 -30.01
C ASN A 493 -4.22 16.24 -28.85
N TYR A 494 -3.04 16.83 -29.03
CA TYR A 494 -2.33 17.62 -28.02
C TYR A 494 -2.35 19.13 -28.30
N ALA A 495 -3.08 19.56 -29.34
CA ALA A 495 -3.23 20.97 -29.66
C ALA A 495 -4.09 21.67 -28.61
N LYS A 496 -3.95 23.00 -28.56
CA LYS A 496 -4.76 23.87 -27.71
C LYS A 496 -6.21 23.85 -28.17
N SER A 497 -7.13 23.54 -27.25
CA SER A 497 -8.57 23.76 -27.46
C SER A 497 -9.01 25.16 -27.03
N THR A 498 -8.21 25.83 -26.19
CA THR A 498 -8.31 27.26 -25.82
C THR A 498 -6.92 27.88 -25.69
N GLU A 499 -6.83 29.21 -25.57
CA GLU A 499 -5.54 29.89 -25.40
C GLU A 499 -4.76 29.47 -24.12
N SER A 500 -5.45 28.94 -23.10
CA SER A 500 -4.93 28.70 -21.75
C SER A 500 -4.65 27.24 -21.35
N THR A 501 -5.14 26.22 -22.06
CA THR A 501 -4.95 24.81 -21.65
C THR A 501 -4.63 23.89 -22.84
N ASN A 502 -3.50 23.17 -22.76
CA ASN A 502 -3.13 22.13 -23.72
C ASN A 502 -3.86 20.82 -23.40
N CYS A 503 -4.26 20.08 -24.43
CA CYS A 503 -4.76 18.71 -24.26
C CYS A 503 -3.61 17.77 -23.87
N VAL A 504 -3.89 16.79 -23.00
CA VAL A 504 -2.94 15.81 -22.49
C VAL A 504 -3.60 14.44 -22.39
N SER A 505 -2.79 13.37 -22.46
CA SER A 505 -3.20 11.99 -22.23
C SER A 505 -2.61 11.41 -20.93
N THR A 506 -1.87 12.22 -20.18
CA THR A 506 -1.32 11.86 -18.87
C THR A 506 -1.13 13.11 -18.02
N GLY A 507 -1.12 12.95 -16.71
CA GLY A 507 -0.86 14.03 -15.77
C GLY A 507 -0.77 13.54 -14.34
N ILE A 508 -0.63 14.50 -13.41
CA ILE A 508 -0.61 14.26 -11.97
C ILE A 508 -1.92 14.78 -11.36
N ALA A 509 -2.50 14.09 -10.38
CA ALA A 509 -3.72 14.53 -9.73
C ALA A 509 -3.61 15.97 -9.21
N ARG A 510 -4.63 16.78 -9.50
CA ARG A 510 -4.66 18.20 -9.16
C ARG A 510 -6.10 18.73 -9.14
N THR A 511 -6.32 19.84 -8.44
CA THR A 511 -7.63 20.47 -8.30
C THR A 511 -8.21 20.96 -9.63
N ALA A 512 -7.36 21.44 -10.54
CA ALA A 512 -7.78 21.94 -11.86
C ALA A 512 -7.93 20.80 -12.88
N PRO A 513 -9.02 20.73 -13.67
CA PRO A 513 -9.20 19.67 -14.64
C PRO A 513 -8.12 19.68 -15.73
N TYR A 514 -7.89 18.51 -16.31
CA TYR A 514 -7.17 18.31 -17.56
C TYR A 514 -8.15 18.27 -18.72
N GLN A 515 -7.63 18.41 -19.94
CA GLN A 515 -8.39 18.21 -21.15
C GLN A 515 -7.81 17.04 -21.94
N ILE A 516 -8.65 16.07 -22.31
CA ILE A 516 -8.32 14.94 -23.17
C ILE A 516 -9.11 15.16 -24.47
N LYS A 517 -8.47 15.00 -25.63
CA LYS A 517 -9.14 15.12 -26.94
C LYS A 517 -8.81 13.91 -27.80
N VAL A 518 -9.84 13.26 -28.34
CA VAL A 518 -9.73 12.06 -29.19
C VAL A 518 -10.22 12.40 -30.59
N GLU A 519 -9.42 12.07 -31.61
CA GLU A 519 -9.71 12.33 -33.03
C GLU A 519 -9.60 11.06 -33.87
N ALA A 520 -10.28 11.02 -35.01
CA ALA A 520 -10.12 9.94 -35.99
C ALA A 520 -8.90 10.20 -36.89
N LEU A 521 -8.19 9.13 -37.24
CA LEU A 521 -6.98 9.20 -38.06
C LEU A 521 -7.25 8.99 -39.56
N LYS A 522 -8.39 8.40 -39.92
CA LYS A 522 -8.69 7.98 -41.29
C LYS A 522 -9.92 8.73 -41.81
N PRO A 523 -9.83 9.44 -42.94
CA PRO A 523 -11.00 10.08 -43.54
C PRO A 523 -11.99 9.04 -44.08
N TRP A 524 -13.27 9.26 -43.80
CA TRP A 524 -14.37 8.46 -44.29
C TRP A 524 -14.66 8.73 -45.78
N THR A 525 -14.55 10.00 -46.18
CA THR A 525 -14.74 10.45 -47.56
C THR A 525 -13.53 11.21 -48.11
N GLU A 526 -13.43 11.31 -49.43
CA GLU A 526 -12.34 11.99 -50.13
C GLU A 526 -12.49 13.51 -50.03
N GLY A 527 -11.44 14.18 -49.54
CA GLY A 527 -11.40 15.64 -49.41
C GLY A 527 -12.51 16.19 -48.52
N THR A 528 -13.40 16.98 -49.11
CA THR A 528 -14.57 17.58 -48.45
C THR A 528 -15.90 17.07 -49.04
N SER A 529 -15.87 15.91 -49.70
CA SER A 529 -17.07 15.28 -50.25
C SER A 529 -17.91 14.65 -49.14
N PHE A 530 -19.24 14.71 -49.27
CA PHE A 530 -20.16 13.95 -48.42
C PHE A 530 -20.35 12.51 -48.90
N ASP A 531 -20.12 12.23 -50.19
CA ASP A 531 -20.59 11.00 -50.83
C ASP A 531 -19.44 10.07 -51.30
N GLN A 532 -18.26 10.63 -51.57
CA GLN A 532 -17.15 9.86 -52.14
C GLN A 532 -16.36 9.14 -51.05
N LEU A 533 -16.74 7.89 -50.74
CA LEU A 533 -16.06 7.07 -49.74
C LEU A 533 -14.60 6.76 -50.11
N THR A 534 -13.70 6.85 -49.13
CA THR A 534 -12.30 6.43 -49.27
C THR A 534 -12.19 4.91 -49.40
N ALA A 535 -11.06 4.41 -49.90
CA ALA A 535 -10.77 2.98 -49.94
C ALA A 535 -10.83 2.34 -48.54
N TRP A 536 -10.38 3.06 -47.50
CA TRP A 536 -10.46 2.62 -46.11
C TRP A 536 -11.91 2.48 -45.64
N ALA A 537 -12.76 3.48 -45.90
CA ALA A 537 -14.17 3.44 -45.49
C ALA A 537 -14.94 2.32 -46.20
N LYS A 538 -14.69 2.13 -47.50
CA LYS A 538 -15.26 1.01 -48.28
C LYS A 538 -14.89 -0.36 -47.67
N ALA A 539 -13.65 -0.51 -47.20
CA ALA A 539 -13.18 -1.74 -46.58
C ALA A 539 -13.82 -2.03 -45.21
N LYS A 540 -14.31 -1.00 -44.49
CA LYS A 540 -14.99 -1.18 -43.20
C LYS A 540 -16.42 -1.70 -43.33
N GLY A 541 -17.10 -1.39 -44.43
CA GLY A 541 -18.47 -1.83 -44.68
C GLY A 541 -19.44 -1.35 -43.58
N SER A 542 -20.22 -2.26 -43.02
CA SER A 542 -21.17 -1.99 -41.93
C SER A 542 -20.57 -2.11 -40.52
N ASN A 543 -19.26 -2.38 -40.39
CA ASN A 543 -18.63 -2.53 -39.09
C ASN A 543 -18.48 -1.18 -38.41
N PRO A 544 -18.93 -1.02 -37.15
CA PRO A 544 -18.73 0.21 -36.42
C PRO A 544 -17.24 0.43 -36.15
N VAL A 545 -16.74 1.61 -36.54
CA VAL A 545 -15.39 2.04 -36.18
C VAL A 545 -15.48 2.82 -34.87
N PHE A 546 -14.86 2.31 -33.81
CA PHE A 546 -14.89 2.94 -32.50
C PHE A 546 -13.58 2.72 -31.74
N THR A 547 -13.40 3.52 -30.69
CA THR A 547 -12.42 3.28 -29.63
C THR A 547 -13.09 3.43 -28.27
N ASP A 548 -12.64 2.68 -27.29
CA ASP A 548 -12.96 2.94 -25.90
C ASP A 548 -11.84 3.80 -25.30
N LEU A 549 -12.19 4.97 -24.79
CA LEU A 549 -11.37 5.80 -23.92
C LEU A 549 -11.52 5.28 -22.50
N TYR A 550 -10.42 4.89 -21.88
CA TYR A 550 -10.36 4.54 -20.45
C TYR A 550 -9.17 5.22 -19.80
N VAL A 551 -9.22 5.38 -18.49
CA VAL A 551 -8.15 6.01 -17.72
C VAL A 551 -7.64 5.02 -16.69
N THR A 552 -6.33 4.98 -16.53
CA THR A 552 -5.65 4.30 -15.44
C THR A 552 -4.98 5.30 -14.51
N VAL A 553 -4.81 4.90 -13.26
CA VAL A 553 -4.04 5.64 -12.27
C VAL A 553 -2.91 4.79 -11.70
N SER A 554 -1.85 5.44 -11.24
CA SER A 554 -0.64 4.81 -10.73
C SER A 554 0.04 5.74 -9.74
N LEU A 555 0.44 5.21 -8.57
CA LEU A 555 1.26 5.96 -7.60
C LEU A 555 2.76 5.75 -7.80
N ASP A 556 3.13 4.61 -8.40
CA ASP A 556 4.52 4.20 -8.62
C ASP A 556 4.96 4.36 -10.08
N GLY A 557 4.05 4.75 -10.98
CA GLY A 557 4.28 4.86 -12.42
C GLY A 557 4.36 3.52 -13.16
N ILE A 558 4.27 2.39 -12.44
CA ILE A 558 4.56 1.03 -12.92
C ILE A 558 3.31 0.14 -12.88
N HIS A 559 2.46 0.28 -11.86
CA HIS A 559 1.18 -0.43 -11.74
C HIS A 559 0.03 0.53 -12.06
N GLU A 560 -0.81 0.12 -13.02
CA GLU A 560 -1.91 0.92 -13.52
C GLU A 560 -3.25 0.27 -13.19
N TYR A 561 -4.17 1.05 -12.63
CA TYR A 561 -5.50 0.60 -12.22
C TYR A 561 -6.56 1.38 -13.01
N GLU A 562 -7.43 0.68 -13.75
CA GLU A 562 -8.54 1.30 -14.48
C GLU A 562 -9.54 1.92 -13.48
N VAL A 563 -9.90 3.19 -13.69
CA VAL A 563 -10.77 3.95 -12.78
C VAL A 563 -12.15 4.18 -13.36
N GLU A 564 -13.14 4.38 -12.49
CA GLU A 564 -14.50 4.75 -12.91
C GLU A 564 -14.50 6.20 -13.42
N ILE A 565 -14.85 6.39 -14.70
CA ILE A 565 -14.89 7.72 -15.36
C ILE A 565 -16.28 8.08 -15.90
N ASN A 566 -17.19 7.10 -15.95
CA ASN A 566 -18.54 7.25 -16.51
C ASN A 566 -19.58 6.51 -15.63
N PRO A 567 -19.72 6.89 -14.34
CA PRO A 567 -20.60 6.22 -13.39
C PRO A 567 -22.06 6.18 -13.85
N ASN A 568 -22.79 5.16 -13.36
CA ASN A 568 -24.25 5.13 -13.46
C ASN A 568 -24.87 6.32 -12.71
N ASP A 569 -26.09 6.69 -13.09
CA ASP A 569 -26.90 7.74 -12.44
C ASP A 569 -26.23 9.13 -12.37
N ALA A 570 -25.25 9.37 -13.24
CA ALA A 570 -24.50 10.61 -13.34
C ALA A 570 -25.24 11.74 -14.10
N GLY A 571 -26.56 11.59 -14.31
CA GLY A 571 -27.45 12.58 -14.91
C GLY A 571 -27.35 12.73 -16.43
N GLY A 572 -26.83 11.74 -17.15
CA GLY A 572 -26.67 11.80 -18.61
C GLY A 572 -27.75 11.09 -19.43
N MET A 573 -27.61 11.18 -20.75
CA MET A 573 -28.59 10.68 -21.73
C MET A 573 -28.43 9.20 -22.07
N TYR A 574 -27.34 8.56 -21.65
CA TYR A 574 -27.05 7.16 -21.99
C TYR A 574 -27.66 6.19 -20.96
N LYS A 575 -27.64 4.90 -21.31
CA LYS A 575 -28.14 3.77 -20.53
C LYS A 575 -27.62 3.84 -19.09
N ASN A 576 -28.48 3.50 -18.13
CA ASN A 576 -28.23 3.64 -16.69
C ASN A 576 -27.94 5.08 -16.23
N GLY A 577 -28.40 6.11 -16.96
CA GLY A 577 -28.18 7.51 -16.58
C GLY A 577 -26.75 8.00 -16.72
N ARG A 578 -25.91 7.30 -17.50
CA ARG A 578 -24.51 7.66 -17.75
C ARG A 578 -24.37 8.92 -18.60
N LYS A 579 -23.28 9.67 -18.36
CA LYS A 579 -22.92 10.90 -19.11
C LYS A 579 -22.53 10.61 -20.56
N PHE A 580 -21.89 9.47 -20.79
CA PHE A 580 -21.32 9.08 -22.08
C PHE A 580 -21.71 7.65 -22.48
N ALA A 581 -21.58 7.32 -23.76
CA ALA A 581 -21.72 5.95 -24.26
C ALA A 581 -20.61 5.06 -23.65
N GLY A 582 -20.91 3.78 -23.39
CA GLY A 582 -19.94 2.81 -22.87
C GLY A 582 -20.32 2.21 -21.51
N THR A 583 -19.30 1.87 -20.71
CA THR A 583 -19.42 1.25 -19.38
C THR A 583 -19.07 2.25 -18.28
N ASN A 584 -19.04 1.81 -17.01
CA ASN A 584 -18.64 2.65 -15.89
C ASN A 584 -17.19 3.17 -16.00
N THR A 585 -16.30 2.37 -16.58
CA THR A 585 -14.87 2.67 -16.68
C THR A 585 -14.42 3.08 -18.08
N ARG A 586 -15.33 3.05 -19.07
CA ARG A 586 -15.01 3.28 -20.47
C ARG A 586 -16.01 4.17 -21.17
N ILE A 587 -15.49 5.11 -21.95
CA ILE A 587 -16.26 5.97 -22.84
C ILE A 587 -16.05 5.49 -24.27
N ARG A 588 -17.10 5.02 -24.93
CA ARG A 588 -17.03 4.53 -26.29
C ARG A 588 -17.26 5.67 -27.28
N ILE A 589 -16.27 5.94 -28.12
CA ILE A 589 -16.30 7.00 -29.13
C ILE A 589 -16.37 6.36 -30.51
N PHE A 590 -17.38 6.68 -31.30
CA PHE A 590 -17.53 6.18 -32.67
C PHE A 590 -17.05 7.19 -33.70
N GLN A 591 -16.48 6.69 -34.79
CA GLN A 591 -16.31 7.46 -36.01
C GLN A 591 -17.43 7.12 -36.98
N LEU A 592 -18.21 8.13 -37.40
CA LEU A 592 -19.26 7.98 -38.41
C LEU A 592 -19.00 8.87 -39.64
N GLN A 593 -19.65 8.55 -40.75
CA GLN A 593 -19.70 9.42 -41.93
C GLN A 593 -20.50 10.68 -41.61
N ALA A 594 -19.98 11.85 -42.00
CA ALA A 594 -20.76 13.07 -42.02
C ALA A 594 -21.74 13.06 -43.20
N PHE A 595 -22.98 13.46 -42.97
CA PHE A 595 -23.99 13.67 -44.02
C PHE A 595 -24.43 15.13 -44.04
N LYS A 596 -24.72 15.63 -45.24
CA LYS A 596 -25.18 17.00 -45.42
C LYS A 596 -26.49 17.22 -44.67
N ASP A 597 -26.56 18.33 -43.95
CA ASP A 597 -27.74 18.79 -43.19
C ASP A 597 -28.18 17.83 -42.06
N LYS A 598 -27.29 16.92 -41.62
CA LYS A 598 -27.53 16.02 -40.47
C LYS A 598 -26.57 16.34 -39.33
N GLY A 599 -27.09 16.52 -38.12
CA GLY A 599 -26.29 16.77 -36.92
C GLY A 599 -25.78 15.49 -36.26
N TYR A 600 -24.92 15.63 -35.25
CA TYR A 600 -24.39 14.50 -34.50
C TYR A 600 -25.47 13.64 -33.82
N ASP A 601 -26.59 14.25 -33.42
CA ASP A 601 -27.78 13.58 -32.90
C ASP A 601 -28.48 12.73 -33.96
N ASP A 602 -28.66 13.27 -35.17
CA ASP A 602 -29.20 12.53 -36.31
C ASP A 602 -28.30 11.34 -36.66
N LEU A 603 -26.98 11.57 -36.76
CA LEU A 603 -25.99 10.53 -37.05
C LEU A 603 -26.01 9.41 -36.00
N GLN A 604 -26.04 9.79 -34.71
CA GLN A 604 -26.12 8.83 -33.61
C GLN A 604 -27.38 7.96 -33.73
N LYS A 605 -28.54 8.60 -33.94
CA LYS A 605 -29.85 7.94 -34.01
C LYS A 605 -29.97 7.02 -35.22
N GLU A 606 -29.56 7.48 -36.40
CA GLU A 606 -29.71 6.74 -37.65
C GLU A 606 -28.70 5.60 -37.81
N SER A 607 -27.51 5.70 -37.21
CA SER A 607 -26.47 4.68 -37.34
C SER A 607 -26.84 3.31 -36.76
N GLY A 608 -27.75 3.27 -35.77
CA GLY A 608 -28.09 2.06 -35.03
C GLY A 608 -26.96 1.49 -34.16
N HIS A 609 -25.76 2.07 -34.17
CA HIS A 609 -24.60 1.59 -33.40
C HIS A 609 -24.70 1.93 -31.90
N TYR A 610 -25.53 2.91 -31.55
CA TYR A 610 -25.72 3.39 -30.18
C TYR A 610 -26.90 2.74 -29.46
N THR A 611 -27.68 1.88 -30.11
CA THR A 611 -28.91 1.28 -29.56
C THR A 611 -28.70 0.56 -28.22
N ASN A 612 -27.52 -0.04 -28.00
CA ASN A 612 -27.18 -0.70 -26.74
C ASN A 612 -26.77 0.26 -25.60
N TYR A 613 -26.55 1.54 -25.92
CA TYR A 613 -26.06 2.59 -25.03
C TYR A 613 -27.07 3.70 -24.80
N LEU A 614 -28.16 3.76 -25.56
CA LEU A 614 -29.25 4.71 -25.35
C LEU A 614 -30.30 4.12 -24.38
N LYS A 615 -31.11 4.99 -23.79
CA LYS A 615 -32.17 4.61 -22.84
C LYS A 615 -33.32 3.87 -23.50
#